data_AF-A0ABD5F1B7-F1
#
_entry.id   AF-A0ABD5F1B7-F1
#
_cell.length_a   1.000
_cell.length_b   1.000
_cell.length_c   1.000
_cell.angle_alpha   90.00
_cell.angle_beta   90.00
_cell.angle_gamma   90.00
#
_symmetry.space_group_name_H-M   'P 1'
#
loop_
_entity.id
_entity.type
_entity.pdbx_description
1 polymer ?
#
loop_
_entity_poly.entity_id
_entity_poly.type
_entity_poly.pdbx_seq_one_letter_code
_entity_poly.pdbx_strand_id
1 'polypeptide(L)'
;MNPPLVVGVDGSQAGLRAVDRAVDEAALRGVPLRVVYASRWEHYEGVSPTGDPRTPPDQALAENIVRAAARRARRRRTGVEIVTDVLPEDPAYGLLRESAGAAALVLGTRGRSGVVETLLGSVASEVAARSACPVVVVRGSHDNRVRPAEGVGPVVLGLGARGPDSAALRFALQEARLRGAPLDAVRAWRPPLRPAPGPAFSTAGPDHPAEREAAEALAATVRDAPADVRLRPHAVEGRPREVLLDASREAGLLVVGARRPPGHTGPWSGRIAHTVLHRSACPVAVVPERA
;
A
#
# COMPACT_ATOMS: atom_id res chain seq x y z
N MET A 1 -1.65 20.70 -12.32
CA MET A 1 -2.11 19.37 -12.79
C MET A 1 -2.17 18.45 -11.59
N ASN A 2 -3.19 17.60 -11.48
CA ASN A 2 -3.23 16.61 -10.39
C ASN A 2 -2.11 15.58 -10.58
N PRO A 3 -1.37 15.22 -9.51
CA PRO A 3 -0.28 14.27 -9.61
C PRO A 3 -0.81 12.90 -10.08
N PRO A 4 -0.12 12.21 -11.02
CA PRO A 4 -0.59 10.94 -11.56
C PRO A 4 -0.56 9.84 -10.51
N LEU A 5 -1.38 8.82 -10.72
CA LEU A 5 -1.15 7.51 -10.10
C LEU A 5 -0.07 6.79 -10.91
N VAL A 6 0.96 6.27 -10.26
CA VAL A 6 2.05 5.56 -10.95
C VAL A 6 1.93 4.06 -10.66
N VAL A 7 2.03 3.21 -11.68
CA VAL A 7 2.07 1.74 -11.52
C VAL A 7 3.37 1.19 -12.07
N GLY A 8 4.10 0.46 -11.22
CA GLY A 8 5.29 -0.29 -11.63
C GLY A 8 4.89 -1.63 -12.24
N VAL A 9 5.38 -1.92 -13.44
CA VAL A 9 5.13 -3.18 -14.15
C VAL A 9 6.44 -3.86 -14.51
N ASP A 10 6.40 -5.19 -14.58
CA ASP A 10 7.53 -6.03 -14.95
C ASP A 10 7.12 -7.20 -15.87
N GLY A 11 5.88 -7.20 -16.36
CA GLY A 11 5.32 -8.27 -17.18
C GLY A 11 4.83 -9.50 -16.39
N SER A 12 4.98 -9.51 -15.06
CA SER A 12 4.44 -10.60 -14.22
C SER A 12 2.91 -10.50 -14.07
N GLN A 13 2.27 -11.62 -13.70
CA GLN A 13 0.84 -11.63 -13.38
C GLN A 13 0.49 -10.73 -12.19
N ALA A 14 1.37 -10.62 -11.20
CA ALA A 14 1.18 -9.71 -10.08
C ALA A 14 1.26 -8.24 -10.52
N GLY A 15 2.20 -7.90 -11.42
CA GLY A 15 2.25 -6.58 -12.06
C GLY A 15 0.98 -6.26 -12.86
N LEU A 16 0.44 -7.22 -13.63
CA LEU A 16 -0.81 -7.02 -14.37
C LEU A 16 -2.03 -6.85 -13.46
N ARG A 17 -2.07 -7.53 -12.31
CA ARG A 17 -3.10 -7.28 -11.27
C ARG A 17 -2.92 -5.90 -10.63
N ALA A 18 -1.69 -5.43 -10.49
CA ALA A 18 -1.41 -4.07 -10.05
C ALA A 18 -1.92 -3.03 -11.05
N VAL A 19 -1.81 -3.29 -12.35
CA VAL A 19 -2.38 -2.44 -13.42
C VAL A 19 -3.90 -2.36 -13.31
N ASP A 20 -4.58 -3.49 -13.11
CA ASP A 20 -6.04 -3.49 -12.93
C ASP A 20 -6.47 -2.62 -11.76
N ARG A 21 -5.74 -2.73 -10.65
CA ARG A 21 -6.00 -1.91 -9.48
C ARG A 21 -5.70 -0.45 -9.74
N ALA A 22 -4.57 -0.16 -10.34
CA ALA A 22 -4.11 1.20 -10.56
C ALA A 22 -5.05 1.97 -11.48
N VAL A 23 -5.54 1.37 -12.57
CA VAL A 23 -6.49 2.07 -13.45
C VAL A 23 -7.85 2.29 -12.77
N ASP A 24 -8.29 1.36 -11.91
CA ASP A 24 -9.49 1.55 -11.11
C ASP A 24 -9.33 2.69 -10.08
N GLU A 25 -8.17 2.78 -9.42
CA GLU A 25 -7.82 3.85 -8.48
C GLU A 25 -7.67 5.21 -9.17
N ALA A 26 -7.08 5.23 -10.36
CA ALA A 26 -6.92 6.43 -11.18
C ALA A 26 -8.29 6.98 -11.61
N ALA A 27 -9.19 6.09 -12.06
CA ALA A 27 -10.58 6.44 -12.38
C ALA A 27 -11.32 6.99 -11.16
N LEU A 28 -11.16 6.36 -9.99
CA LEU A 28 -11.81 6.79 -8.74
C LEU A 28 -11.37 8.20 -8.32
N ARG A 29 -10.09 8.53 -8.52
CA ARG A 29 -9.50 9.82 -8.13
C ARG A 29 -9.63 10.90 -9.20
N GLY A 30 -10.01 10.54 -10.43
CA GLY A 30 -9.98 11.46 -11.57
C GLY A 30 -8.56 11.95 -11.89
N VAL A 31 -7.56 11.07 -11.82
CA VAL A 31 -6.15 11.40 -12.14
C VAL A 31 -5.62 10.53 -13.28
N PRO A 32 -4.61 11.00 -14.05
CA PRO A 32 -3.97 10.18 -15.07
C PRO A 32 -3.24 8.97 -14.45
N LEU A 33 -3.15 7.88 -15.20
CA LEU A 33 -2.36 6.70 -14.87
C LEU A 33 -1.04 6.72 -15.65
N ARG A 34 0.08 6.66 -14.95
CA ARG A 34 1.41 6.50 -15.53
C ARG A 34 1.91 5.07 -15.30
N VAL A 35 2.10 4.32 -16.38
CA VAL A 35 2.58 2.93 -16.37
C VAL A 35 4.08 2.91 -16.63
N VAL A 36 4.85 2.42 -15.67
CA VAL A 36 6.31 2.50 -15.69
C VAL A 36 6.91 1.09 -15.66
N TYR A 37 7.77 0.80 -16.63
CA TYR A 37 8.72 -0.32 -16.55
C TYR A 37 10.11 0.26 -16.35
N ALA A 38 10.81 -0.17 -15.31
CA ALA A 38 12.17 0.27 -15.03
C ALA A 38 13.13 -0.93 -15.07
N SER A 39 14.23 -0.81 -15.79
CA SER A 39 15.27 -1.84 -15.90
C SER A 39 16.60 -1.21 -16.29
N ARG A 40 17.71 -1.72 -15.76
CA ARG A 40 19.08 -1.31 -16.15
C ARG A 40 19.54 -1.92 -17.48
N TRP A 41 18.66 -1.98 -18.48
CA TRP A 41 18.98 -2.62 -19.77
C TRP A 41 20.20 -1.97 -20.44
N GLU A 42 20.36 -0.64 -20.32
CA GLU A 42 21.54 0.09 -20.81
C GLU A 42 22.87 -0.38 -20.22
N HIS A 43 22.90 -0.94 -18.99
CA HIS A 43 24.13 -1.45 -18.38
C HIS A 43 24.56 -2.82 -18.92
N TYR A 44 23.65 -3.56 -19.57
CA TYR A 44 23.96 -4.83 -20.22
C TYR A 44 24.44 -4.65 -21.67
N GLU A 45 24.31 -3.45 -22.24
CA GLU A 45 24.72 -3.12 -23.62
C GLU A 45 26.16 -2.61 -23.73
N GLY A 46 26.97 -2.85 -22.69
CA GLY A 46 28.42 -2.87 -22.83
C GLY A 46 28.88 -4.10 -23.62
N VAL A 47 28.85 -4.00 -24.97
CA VAL A 47 29.50 -4.89 -25.96
C VAL A 47 28.85 -6.28 -26.13
N SER A 48 27.97 -6.42 -27.12
CA SER A 48 27.74 -7.71 -27.80
C SER A 48 28.09 -7.57 -29.29
N PRO A 49 29.11 -8.27 -29.84
CA PRO A 49 29.58 -8.06 -31.22
C PRO A 49 28.65 -8.62 -32.32
N THR A 50 27.49 -9.20 -31.97
CA THR A 50 26.74 -10.09 -32.86
C THR A 50 25.23 -9.82 -32.96
N GLY A 51 24.73 -8.69 -32.46
CA GLY A 51 23.30 -8.34 -32.51
C GLY A 51 22.89 -7.44 -33.71
N ASP A 52 21.65 -7.59 -34.17
CA ASP A 52 21.01 -6.68 -35.15
C ASP A 52 20.90 -5.25 -34.58
N PRO A 53 21.45 -4.21 -35.24
CA PRO A 53 21.53 -2.85 -34.71
C PRO A 53 20.21 -2.06 -34.68
N ARG A 54 19.05 -2.66 -35.00
CA ARG A 54 17.79 -1.90 -35.17
C ARG A 54 16.87 -1.78 -33.95
N THR A 55 16.93 -2.69 -32.98
CA THR A 55 16.34 -2.52 -31.64
C THR A 55 16.90 -3.62 -30.74
N PRO A 56 17.57 -3.29 -29.62
CA PRO A 56 18.07 -4.33 -28.73
C PRO A 56 16.92 -5.22 -28.20
N PRO A 57 17.12 -6.55 -28.05
CA PRO A 57 16.09 -7.49 -27.63
C PRO A 57 15.38 -7.09 -26.32
N ASP A 58 16.12 -6.42 -25.43
CA ASP A 58 15.63 -6.00 -24.11
C ASP A 58 14.77 -4.73 -24.17
N GLN A 59 15.03 -3.81 -25.10
CA GLN A 59 14.18 -2.64 -25.33
C GLN A 59 12.83 -3.06 -25.94
N ALA A 60 12.84 -3.95 -26.93
CA ALA A 60 11.60 -4.47 -27.52
C ALA A 60 10.74 -5.20 -26.47
N LEU A 61 11.37 -5.95 -25.56
CA LEU A 61 10.68 -6.58 -24.44
C LEU A 61 10.07 -5.54 -23.48
N ALA A 62 10.85 -4.52 -23.08
CA ALA A 62 10.40 -3.44 -22.21
C ALA A 62 9.18 -2.71 -22.77
N GLU A 63 9.25 -2.33 -24.05
CA GLU A 63 8.15 -1.69 -24.79
C GLU A 63 6.92 -2.59 -24.86
N ASN A 64 7.11 -3.89 -25.10
CA ASN A 64 6.02 -4.85 -25.12
C ASN A 64 5.34 -4.99 -23.76
N ILE A 65 6.09 -4.97 -22.66
CA ILE A 65 5.55 -5.02 -21.30
C ILE A 65 4.66 -3.80 -21.02
N VAL A 66 5.16 -2.58 -21.23
CA VAL A 66 4.38 -1.35 -20.98
C VAL A 66 3.18 -1.25 -21.92
N ARG A 67 3.33 -1.65 -23.19
CA ARG A 67 2.23 -1.68 -24.17
C ARG A 67 1.16 -2.68 -23.78
N ALA A 68 1.54 -3.87 -23.31
CA ALA A 68 0.60 -4.87 -22.82
C ALA A 68 -0.16 -4.38 -21.59
N ALA A 69 0.54 -3.76 -20.63
CA ALA A 69 -0.06 -3.16 -19.45
C ALA A 69 -1.03 -2.03 -19.81
N ALA A 70 -0.64 -1.10 -20.69
CA ALA A 70 -1.50 0.00 -21.14
C ALA A 70 -2.76 -0.51 -21.85
N ARG A 71 -2.64 -1.50 -22.75
CA ARG A 71 -3.81 -2.12 -23.39
C ARG A 71 -4.74 -2.75 -22.37
N ARG A 72 -4.20 -3.40 -21.33
CA ARG A 72 -5.01 -3.98 -20.26
C ARG A 72 -5.76 -2.88 -19.49
N ALA A 73 -5.08 -1.80 -19.10
CA ALA A 73 -5.69 -0.67 -18.41
C ALA A 73 -6.81 -0.03 -19.25
N ARG A 74 -6.55 0.26 -20.53
CA ARG A 74 -7.54 0.85 -21.46
C ARG A 74 -8.80 -0.01 -21.65
N ARG A 75 -8.63 -1.33 -21.71
CA ARG A 75 -9.78 -2.27 -21.80
C ARG A 75 -10.61 -2.31 -20.54
N ARG A 76 -10.00 -2.03 -19.38
CA ARG A 76 -10.65 -2.12 -18.09
C ARG A 76 -11.45 -0.86 -17.73
N ARG A 77 -10.89 0.32 -18.00
CA ARG A 77 -11.54 1.61 -17.77
C ARG A 77 -11.34 2.51 -18.97
N THR A 78 -12.45 2.96 -19.54
CA THR A 78 -12.48 4.06 -20.51
C THR A 78 -12.44 5.39 -19.75
N GLY A 79 -11.85 6.43 -20.35
CA GLY A 79 -11.82 7.78 -19.78
C GLY A 79 -10.66 8.09 -18.82
N VAL A 80 -9.77 7.13 -18.52
CA VAL A 80 -8.52 7.41 -17.81
C VAL A 80 -7.42 7.68 -18.83
N GLU A 81 -6.77 8.85 -18.73
CA GLU A 81 -5.57 9.14 -19.49
C GLU A 81 -4.44 8.20 -19.05
N ILE A 82 -3.84 7.48 -20.00
CA ILE A 82 -2.80 6.48 -19.72
C ILE A 82 -1.53 6.85 -20.48
N VAL A 83 -0.50 7.19 -19.70
CA VAL A 83 0.87 7.46 -20.17
C VAL A 83 1.74 6.25 -19.85
N THR A 84 2.65 5.89 -20.76
CA THR A 84 3.60 4.79 -20.57
C THR A 84 5.02 5.30 -20.63
N ASP A 85 5.90 4.76 -19.80
CA ASP A 85 7.31 5.11 -19.81
C ASP A 85 8.21 3.90 -19.53
N VAL A 86 9.38 3.86 -20.17
CA VAL A 86 10.42 2.86 -19.96
C VAL A 86 11.64 3.58 -19.40
N LEU A 87 11.94 3.33 -18.13
CA LEU A 87 13.04 3.98 -17.43
C LEU A 87 14.29 3.09 -17.49
N PRO A 88 15.43 3.59 -17.97
CA PRO A 88 16.70 2.85 -17.97
C PRO A 88 17.40 2.84 -16.61
N GLU A 89 16.62 2.65 -15.55
CA GLU A 89 17.06 2.79 -14.16
C GLU A 89 16.93 1.46 -13.41
N ASP A 90 17.58 1.35 -12.24
CA ASP A 90 17.22 0.31 -11.29
C ASP A 90 15.72 0.40 -10.96
N PRO A 91 14.97 -0.71 -10.92
CA PRO A 91 13.52 -0.67 -10.73
C PRO A 91 13.10 0.06 -9.45
N ALA A 92 13.79 -0.18 -8.33
CA ALA A 92 13.47 0.47 -7.07
C ALA A 92 13.85 1.95 -7.12
N TYR A 93 15.02 2.28 -7.66
CA TYR A 93 15.45 3.67 -7.84
C TYR A 93 14.48 4.48 -8.70
N GLY A 94 14.11 3.99 -9.88
CA GLY A 94 13.23 4.70 -10.81
C GLY A 94 11.84 4.92 -10.21
N LEU A 95 11.25 3.91 -9.57
CA LEU A 95 9.97 4.06 -8.87
C LEU A 95 10.05 5.03 -7.69
N LEU A 96 11.15 5.06 -6.95
CA LEU A 96 11.35 6.03 -5.88
C LEU A 96 11.49 7.46 -6.41
N ARG A 97 12.14 7.67 -7.55
CA ARG A 97 12.20 8.97 -8.22
C ARG A 97 10.80 9.43 -8.63
N GLU A 98 10.00 8.54 -9.22
CA GLU A 98 8.62 8.83 -9.61
C GLU A 98 7.71 9.14 -8.39
N SER A 99 8.02 8.58 -7.20
CA SER A 99 7.23 8.81 -5.98
C SER A 99 7.14 10.28 -5.55
N ALA A 100 8.10 11.12 -5.93
CA ALA A 100 8.13 12.53 -5.55
C ALA A 100 7.02 13.36 -6.21
N GLY A 101 6.54 12.93 -7.38
CA GLY A 101 5.50 13.63 -8.15
C GLY A 101 4.18 12.86 -8.27
N ALA A 102 4.06 11.70 -7.62
CA ALA A 102 2.91 10.82 -7.74
C ALA A 102 1.89 11.02 -6.60
N ALA A 103 0.60 10.84 -6.90
CA ALA A 103 -0.46 10.80 -5.90
C ALA A 103 -0.33 9.55 -5.01
N ALA A 104 0.00 8.42 -5.63
CA ALA A 104 0.39 7.18 -5.00
C ALA A 104 1.07 6.26 -6.03
N LEU A 105 1.83 5.29 -5.52
CA LEU A 105 2.42 4.21 -6.30
C LEU A 105 1.60 2.93 -6.11
N VAL A 106 1.41 2.16 -7.17
CA VAL A 106 0.75 0.85 -7.12
C VAL A 106 1.72 -0.21 -7.61
N LEU A 107 1.92 -1.27 -6.81
CA LEU A 107 2.86 -2.34 -7.10
C LEU A 107 2.23 -3.71 -6.90
N GLY A 108 2.68 -4.69 -7.69
CA GLY A 108 2.38 -6.10 -7.44
C GLY A 108 3.16 -6.63 -6.24
N THR A 109 2.72 -7.75 -5.67
CA THR A 109 3.46 -8.41 -4.58
C THR A 109 4.84 -8.90 -4.99
N ARG A 110 5.07 -9.25 -6.26
CA ARG A 110 6.31 -9.89 -6.69
C ARG A 110 6.45 -9.82 -8.20
N GLY A 111 7.69 -9.93 -8.65
CA GLY A 111 8.01 -9.88 -10.07
C GLY A 111 8.24 -11.25 -10.73
N ARG A 112 8.90 -11.24 -11.89
CA ARG A 112 9.15 -12.42 -12.73
C ARG A 112 9.98 -13.54 -12.07
N SER A 113 10.77 -13.27 -11.04
CA SER A 113 11.84 -14.17 -10.53
C SER A 113 11.47 -15.12 -9.38
N GLY A 114 10.30 -15.01 -8.74
CA GLY A 114 10.01 -15.84 -7.56
C GLY A 114 9.15 -17.07 -7.84
N VAL A 115 9.34 -18.16 -7.07
CA VAL A 115 8.61 -19.44 -7.18
C VAL A 115 7.59 -19.63 -6.03
N VAL A 116 7.58 -18.74 -5.03
CA VAL A 116 6.71 -18.82 -3.84
C VAL A 116 5.71 -17.66 -3.81
N GLU A 117 4.41 -17.95 -3.79
CA GLU A 117 3.34 -16.94 -3.89
C GLU A 117 3.21 -16.00 -2.68
N THR A 118 3.82 -16.34 -1.54
CA THR A 118 3.62 -15.67 -0.24
C THR A 118 4.66 -14.60 0.12
N LEU A 119 5.70 -14.38 -0.70
CA LEU A 119 6.78 -13.41 -0.39
C LEU A 119 6.67 -12.13 -1.21
N LEU A 120 6.86 -10.98 -0.54
CA LEU A 120 7.00 -9.67 -1.18
C LEU A 120 8.34 -9.57 -1.90
N GLY A 121 8.33 -9.13 -3.17
CA GLY A 121 9.53 -8.90 -3.96
C GLY A 121 10.37 -7.73 -3.44
N SER A 122 11.67 -7.77 -3.70
CA SER A 122 12.65 -6.76 -3.25
C SER A 122 12.25 -5.33 -3.62
N VAL A 123 11.84 -5.10 -4.88
CA VAL A 123 11.42 -3.78 -5.38
C VAL A 123 10.22 -3.24 -4.60
N ALA A 124 9.18 -4.05 -4.41
CA ALA A 124 7.98 -3.61 -3.70
C ALA A 124 8.26 -3.35 -2.20
N SER A 125 9.10 -4.18 -1.57
CA SER A 125 9.55 -3.96 -0.18
C SER A 125 10.33 -2.66 -0.05
N GLU A 126 11.28 -2.40 -0.97
CA GLU A 126 12.12 -1.22 -0.93
C GLU A 126 11.32 0.05 -1.19
N VAL A 127 10.45 0.05 -2.21
CA VAL A 127 9.61 1.19 -2.54
C VAL A 127 8.63 1.50 -1.41
N ALA A 128 7.94 0.48 -0.85
CA ALA A 128 7.03 0.70 0.27
C ALA A 128 7.74 1.24 1.53
N ALA A 129 9.01 0.89 1.73
CA ALA A 129 9.83 1.40 2.83
C ALA A 129 10.40 2.80 2.58
N ARG A 130 10.46 3.25 1.31
CA ARG A 130 11.25 4.43 0.95
C ARG A 130 10.57 5.54 0.15
N SER A 131 9.39 5.28 -0.37
CA SER A 131 8.61 6.21 -1.19
C SER A 131 8.29 7.53 -0.47
N ALA A 132 8.24 8.62 -1.24
CA ALA A 132 7.78 9.92 -0.78
C ALA A 132 6.24 10.05 -0.78
N CYS A 133 5.54 9.19 -1.52
CA CYS A 133 4.08 9.10 -1.58
C CYS A 133 3.56 7.77 -1.01
N PRO A 134 2.24 7.64 -0.74
CA PRO A 134 1.63 6.35 -0.41
C PRO A 134 1.94 5.26 -1.44
N VAL A 135 2.18 4.03 -0.97
CA VAL A 135 2.42 2.85 -1.81
C VAL A 135 1.36 1.80 -1.55
N VAL A 136 0.58 1.46 -2.57
CA VAL A 136 -0.43 0.40 -2.54
C VAL A 136 0.16 -0.87 -3.13
N VAL A 137 0.41 -1.87 -2.27
CA VAL A 137 0.84 -3.19 -2.70
C VAL A 137 -0.37 -4.10 -2.88
N VAL A 138 -0.61 -4.52 -4.11
CA VAL A 138 -1.75 -5.33 -4.52
C VAL A 138 -1.51 -6.79 -4.15
N ARG A 139 -2.26 -7.26 -3.15
CA ARG A 139 -2.25 -8.63 -2.62
C ARG A 139 -3.65 -9.11 -2.29
N GLY A 140 -3.81 -10.40 -2.03
CA GLY A 140 -5.12 -11.05 -1.86
C GLY A 140 -5.54 -11.87 -3.07
N SER A 141 -6.47 -12.80 -2.84
CA SER A 141 -7.03 -13.69 -3.86
C SER A 141 -8.24 -13.03 -4.56
N HIS A 142 -8.14 -12.88 -5.89
CA HIS A 142 -9.21 -12.86 -6.90
C HIS A 142 -10.26 -11.76 -6.68
N ASP A 143 -10.29 -10.76 -7.58
CA ASP A 143 -11.17 -9.58 -7.55
C ASP A 143 -10.72 -8.37 -6.71
N ASN A 144 -9.41 -8.08 -6.61
CA ASN A 144 -8.86 -6.78 -6.14
C ASN A 144 -9.30 -5.53 -6.95
N ARG A 145 -10.47 -5.58 -7.59
CA ARG A 145 -11.14 -4.48 -8.28
C ARG A 145 -11.51 -3.41 -7.25
N VAL A 146 -11.38 -2.13 -7.61
CA VAL A 146 -12.12 -1.10 -6.88
C VAL A 146 -13.56 -1.21 -7.38
N ARG A 147 -14.47 -1.70 -6.54
CA ARG A 147 -15.91 -1.65 -6.81
C ARG A 147 -16.48 -0.35 -6.19
N PRO A 148 -17.45 0.32 -6.81
CA PRO A 148 -18.20 1.40 -6.15
C PRO A 148 -19.17 0.82 -5.11
N ALA A 149 -19.18 1.39 -3.89
CA ALA A 149 -20.14 1.36 -2.77
C ALA A 149 -20.91 0.06 -2.38
N GLU A 150 -21.38 -0.75 -3.33
CA GLU A 150 -22.22 -1.93 -3.07
C GLU A 150 -21.34 -3.20 -3.04
N GLY A 151 -20.82 -3.52 -1.86
CA GLY A 151 -20.07 -4.75 -1.60
C GLY A 151 -18.54 -4.60 -1.47
N VAL A 152 -18.04 -3.42 -1.09
CA VAL A 152 -16.61 -3.21 -0.78
C VAL A 152 -16.39 -3.42 0.72
N GLY A 153 -15.43 -4.27 1.07
CA GLY A 153 -14.94 -4.39 2.43
C GLY A 153 -14.45 -3.03 2.97
N PRO A 154 -14.54 -2.77 4.29
CA PRO A 154 -14.10 -1.50 4.88
C PRO A 154 -12.66 -1.12 4.49
N VAL A 155 -12.38 0.17 4.51
CA VAL A 155 -10.99 0.65 4.63
C VAL A 155 -10.59 0.45 6.09
N VAL A 156 -9.55 -0.34 6.35
CA VAL A 156 -9.02 -0.52 7.71
C VAL A 156 -7.78 0.34 7.87
N LEU A 157 -7.73 1.15 8.92
CA LEU A 157 -6.56 1.93 9.31
C LEU A 157 -5.95 1.35 10.58
N GLY A 158 -4.72 0.85 10.50
CA GLY A 158 -3.97 0.42 11.68
C GLY A 158 -3.29 1.61 12.36
N LEU A 159 -3.76 1.95 13.56
CA LEU A 159 -3.20 3.05 14.37
C LEU A 159 -2.19 2.55 15.39
N GLY A 160 -1.03 3.20 15.41
CA GLY A 160 -0.01 3.03 16.44
C GLY A 160 -0.31 3.86 17.70
N ALA A 161 0.68 3.95 18.58
CA ALA A 161 0.57 4.70 19.85
C ALA A 161 0.75 6.22 19.71
N ARG A 162 0.60 6.81 18.51
CA ARG A 162 0.82 8.25 18.28
C ARG A 162 -0.43 8.96 17.77
N GLY A 163 -0.43 10.29 17.98
CA GLY A 163 -1.59 11.17 18.04
C GLY A 163 -2.26 11.58 16.71
N PRO A 164 -3.17 12.56 16.79
CA PRO A 164 -4.30 12.75 15.86
C PRO A 164 -4.00 13.09 14.40
N ASP A 165 -2.82 13.61 14.07
CA ASP A 165 -2.57 14.17 12.73
C ASP A 165 -1.62 13.31 11.86
N SER A 166 -1.88 12.00 11.79
CA SER A 166 -1.07 11.10 10.97
C SER A 166 -1.42 11.22 9.47
N ALA A 167 -0.38 11.15 8.62
CA ALA A 167 -0.58 11.08 7.16
C ALA A 167 -1.41 9.84 6.76
N ALA A 168 -1.28 8.74 7.52
CA ALA A 168 -2.04 7.52 7.33
C ALA A 168 -3.55 7.73 7.57
N LEU A 169 -3.94 8.49 8.62
CA LEU A 169 -5.34 8.82 8.87
C LEU A 169 -5.93 9.67 7.74
N ARG A 170 -5.23 10.73 7.31
CA ARG A 170 -5.69 11.58 6.20
C ARG A 170 -5.87 10.78 4.91
N PHE A 171 -4.91 9.90 4.60
CA PHE A 171 -5.00 9.00 3.45
C PHE A 171 -6.21 8.04 3.58
N ALA A 172 -6.37 7.38 4.74
CA ALA A 172 -7.47 6.43 4.94
C ALA A 172 -8.86 7.09 4.87
N LEU A 173 -9.00 8.32 5.41
CA LEU A 173 -10.22 9.12 5.27
C LEU A 173 -10.51 9.44 3.81
N GLN A 174 -9.50 9.87 3.05
CA GLN A 174 -9.65 10.11 1.62
C GLN A 174 -10.07 8.84 0.86
N GLU A 175 -9.46 7.68 1.16
CA GLU A 175 -9.83 6.41 0.56
C GLU A 175 -11.27 6.00 0.87
N ALA A 176 -11.69 6.17 2.13
CA ALA A 176 -13.05 5.85 2.55
C ALA A 176 -14.08 6.71 1.81
N ARG A 177 -13.83 8.03 1.69
CA ARG A 177 -14.66 8.97 0.92
C ARG A 177 -14.77 8.60 -0.53
N LEU A 178 -13.63 8.41 -1.20
CA LEU A 178 -13.58 8.10 -2.63
C LEU A 178 -14.38 6.84 -2.96
N ARG A 179 -14.43 5.87 -2.04
CA ARG A 179 -15.09 4.58 -2.23
C ARG A 179 -16.53 4.54 -1.72
N GLY A 180 -16.95 5.53 -0.94
CA GLY A 180 -18.17 5.45 -0.14
C GLY A 180 -18.16 4.29 0.86
N ALA A 181 -16.98 3.89 1.34
CA ALA A 181 -16.79 2.73 2.22
C ALA A 181 -16.62 3.17 3.69
N PRO A 182 -17.03 2.35 4.67
CA PRO A 182 -16.74 2.63 6.07
C PRO A 182 -15.23 2.57 6.35
N LEU A 183 -14.79 3.40 7.31
CA LEU A 183 -13.40 3.42 7.80
C LEU A 183 -13.33 2.77 9.18
N ASP A 184 -12.68 1.62 9.28
CA ASP A 184 -12.38 0.96 10.55
C ASP A 184 -11.02 1.42 11.08
N ALA A 185 -11.03 2.27 12.11
CA ALA A 185 -9.81 2.72 12.77
C ALA A 185 -9.46 1.74 13.89
N VAL A 186 -8.46 0.90 13.68
CA VAL A 186 -8.12 -0.22 14.56
C VAL A 186 -6.86 0.08 15.36
N ARG A 187 -6.97 0.01 16.69
CA ARG A 187 -5.83 0.10 17.60
C ARG A 187 -5.76 -1.15 18.46
N ALA A 188 -4.63 -1.84 18.38
CA ALA A 188 -4.40 -3.02 19.21
C ALA A 188 -3.84 -2.63 20.59
N TRP A 189 -4.33 -3.28 21.64
CA TRP A 189 -3.85 -3.12 23.01
C TRP A 189 -3.59 -4.48 23.65
N ARG A 190 -2.80 -4.52 24.74
CA ARG A 190 -2.58 -5.74 25.51
C ARG A 190 -2.54 -5.41 26.99
N PRO A 191 -3.05 -6.28 27.88
CA PRO A 191 -2.83 -6.13 29.31
C PRO A 191 -1.32 -6.20 29.62
N PRO A 192 -0.84 -5.47 30.64
CA PRO A 192 0.55 -5.55 31.05
C PRO A 192 0.91 -6.96 31.53
N LEU A 193 2.11 -7.45 31.18
CA LEU A 193 2.56 -8.81 31.55
C LEU A 193 2.64 -9.04 33.07
N ARG A 194 2.77 -7.97 33.85
CA ARG A 194 2.65 -7.99 35.31
C ARG A 194 1.54 -7.03 35.71
N PRO A 195 0.46 -7.50 36.35
CA PRO A 195 -0.47 -6.60 37.00
C PRO A 195 0.28 -5.84 38.10
N ALA A 196 0.04 -4.52 38.20
CA ALA A 196 0.56 -3.74 39.31
C ALA A 196 -0.01 -4.31 40.64
N PRO A 197 0.78 -4.40 41.72
CA PRO A 197 0.26 -4.86 43.00
C PRO A 197 -0.81 -3.87 43.52
N GLY A 198 -2.05 -4.34 43.70
CA GLY A 198 -3.16 -3.53 44.21
C GLY A 198 -4.44 -4.37 44.44
N PRO A 199 -5.47 -3.85 45.15
CA PRO A 199 -6.62 -4.65 45.62
C PRO A 199 -7.58 -5.12 44.53
N ALA A 200 -7.39 -4.69 43.27
CA ALA A 200 -8.26 -5.00 42.15
C ALA A 200 -7.79 -6.26 41.39
N PHE A 201 -7.61 -7.38 42.09
CA PHE A 201 -7.40 -8.68 41.45
C PHE A 201 -8.75 -9.30 41.05
N SER A 202 -9.41 -8.69 40.08
CA SER A 202 -10.49 -9.22 39.23
C SER A 202 -10.95 -8.06 38.35
N THR A 203 -11.03 -8.12 37.02
CA THR A 203 -11.40 -9.23 36.13
C THR A 203 -10.84 -8.96 34.74
N ALA A 204 -10.61 -10.02 33.97
CA ALA A 204 -10.66 -9.98 32.51
C ALA A 204 -12.10 -9.66 32.07
N GLY A 205 -12.52 -8.42 32.32
CA GLY A 205 -13.81 -7.84 31.94
C GLY A 205 -13.62 -6.63 31.02
N PRO A 206 -14.70 -6.11 30.41
CA PRO A 206 -14.70 -5.04 29.39
C PRO A 206 -14.23 -3.64 29.88
N ASP A 207 -13.57 -3.57 31.03
CA ASP A 207 -13.20 -2.35 31.75
C ASP A 207 -11.72 -2.31 32.13
N HIS A 208 -10.86 -2.99 31.36
CA HIS A 208 -9.42 -2.97 31.63
C HIS A 208 -8.87 -1.55 31.41
N PRO A 209 -8.06 -0.97 32.34
CA PRO A 209 -7.57 0.40 32.20
C PRO A 209 -6.79 0.64 30.90
N ALA A 210 -6.03 -0.37 30.44
CA ALA A 210 -5.34 -0.31 29.15
C ALA A 210 -6.28 -0.31 27.92
N GLU A 211 -7.48 -0.92 28.03
CA GLU A 211 -8.50 -0.85 26.98
C GLU A 211 -9.07 0.57 26.89
N ARG A 212 -9.42 1.15 28.04
CA ARG A 212 -9.91 2.53 28.13
C ARG A 212 -8.89 3.52 27.59
N GLU A 213 -7.62 3.41 27.98
CA GLU A 213 -6.54 4.24 27.45
C GLU A 213 -6.38 4.08 25.92
N ALA A 214 -6.49 2.84 25.43
CA ALA A 214 -6.43 2.57 24.00
C ALA A 214 -7.59 3.22 23.25
N ALA A 215 -8.82 3.08 23.76
CA ALA A 215 -10.04 3.65 23.22
C ALA A 215 -10.05 5.18 23.28
N GLU A 216 -9.61 5.78 24.38
CA GLU A 216 -9.53 7.23 24.55
C GLU A 216 -8.53 7.86 23.57
N ALA A 217 -7.32 7.32 23.44
CA ALA A 217 -6.37 7.87 22.48
C ALA A 217 -6.74 7.52 21.02
N LEU A 218 -7.49 6.45 20.77
CA LEU A 218 -8.13 6.22 19.47
C LEU A 218 -9.19 7.30 19.18
N ALA A 219 -10.09 7.57 20.12
CA ALA A 219 -11.13 8.59 20.01
C ALA A 219 -10.53 10.00 19.85
N ALA A 220 -9.45 10.30 20.57
CA ALA A 220 -8.70 11.55 20.39
C ALA A 220 -8.09 11.65 18.99
N THR A 221 -7.59 10.53 18.43
CA THR A 221 -6.96 10.50 17.12
C THR A 221 -7.95 10.77 15.98
N VAL A 222 -9.17 10.25 16.11
CA VAL A 222 -10.22 10.34 15.07
C VAL A 222 -11.25 11.43 15.36
N ARG A 223 -11.02 12.28 16.38
CA ARG A 223 -11.98 13.31 16.83
C ARG A 223 -12.36 14.28 15.72
N ASP A 224 -11.36 14.74 14.97
CA ASP A 224 -11.53 15.72 13.88
C ASP A 224 -11.80 15.02 12.54
N ALA A 225 -12.14 13.73 12.57
CA ALA A 225 -12.51 13.01 11.37
C ALA A 225 -13.80 13.61 10.77
N PRO A 226 -13.84 13.85 9.46
CA PRO A 226 -15.01 14.42 8.82
C PRO A 226 -16.27 13.56 8.91
N ALA A 227 -17.42 14.22 9.07
CA ALA A 227 -18.72 13.58 9.27
C ALA A 227 -19.27 12.85 8.02
N ASP A 228 -18.73 13.13 6.83
CA ASP A 228 -19.10 12.44 5.58
C ASP A 228 -18.49 11.03 5.47
N VAL A 229 -17.63 10.62 6.42
CA VAL A 229 -17.08 9.27 6.50
C VAL A 229 -17.71 8.51 7.65
N ARG A 230 -18.25 7.31 7.36
CA ARG A 230 -18.68 6.37 8.40
C ARG A 230 -17.48 5.76 9.10
N LEU A 231 -16.94 6.46 10.09
CA LEU A 231 -15.80 6.03 10.90
C LEU A 231 -16.26 5.14 12.07
N ARG A 232 -15.58 4.00 12.23
CA ARG A 232 -15.81 3.02 13.30
C ARG A 232 -14.50 2.77 14.06
N PRO A 233 -14.35 3.30 15.28
CA PRO A 233 -13.16 3.06 16.09
C PRO A 233 -13.24 1.69 16.77
N HIS A 234 -12.18 0.89 16.66
CA HIS A 234 -12.06 -0.43 17.29
C HIS A 234 -10.77 -0.51 18.13
N ALA A 235 -10.93 -0.58 19.46
CA ALA A 235 -9.84 -0.93 20.37
C ALA A 235 -9.87 -2.45 20.60
N VAL A 236 -8.88 -3.18 20.09
CA VAL A 236 -8.90 -4.65 20.05
C VAL A 236 -7.77 -5.22 20.89
N GLU A 237 -8.09 -6.15 21.79
CA GLU A 237 -7.05 -6.86 22.55
C GLU A 237 -6.27 -7.78 21.61
N GLY A 238 -4.94 -7.66 21.61
CA GLY A 238 -4.08 -8.57 20.86
C GLY A 238 -2.76 -7.97 20.43
N ARG A 239 -1.95 -8.78 19.74
CA ARG A 239 -0.73 -8.28 19.12
C ARG A 239 -1.13 -7.49 17.87
N PRO A 240 -0.61 -6.27 17.64
CA PRO A 240 -1.03 -5.44 16.50
C PRO A 240 -0.95 -6.15 15.15
N ARG A 241 0.04 -7.02 14.95
CA ARG A 241 0.18 -7.80 13.72
C ARG A 241 -0.94 -8.83 13.52
N GLU A 242 -1.44 -9.45 14.59
CA GLU A 242 -2.49 -10.48 14.51
C GLU A 242 -3.83 -9.79 14.26
N VAL A 243 -4.13 -8.76 15.05
CA VAL A 243 -5.33 -7.91 14.91
C VAL A 243 -5.46 -7.35 13.49
N LEU A 244 -4.40 -6.78 12.91
CA LEU A 244 -4.47 -6.20 11.57
C LEU A 244 -4.56 -7.26 10.46
N LEU A 245 -3.95 -8.44 10.65
CA LEU A 245 -4.09 -9.53 9.69
C LEU A 245 -5.50 -10.12 9.69
N ASP A 246 -6.13 -10.23 10.87
CA ASP A 246 -7.50 -10.67 10.99
C ASP A 246 -8.46 -9.65 10.36
N ALA A 247 -8.30 -8.36 10.67
CA ALA A 247 -9.06 -7.28 10.02
C ALA A 247 -8.86 -7.24 8.50
N SER A 248 -7.69 -7.64 7.99
CA SER A 248 -7.41 -7.66 6.55
C SER A 248 -8.28 -8.64 5.75
N ARG A 249 -8.89 -9.64 6.39
CA ARG A 249 -9.73 -10.65 5.71
C ARG A 249 -11.02 -10.07 5.15
N GLU A 250 -11.57 -9.08 5.83
CA GLU A 250 -12.82 -8.42 5.44
C GLU A 250 -12.58 -7.07 4.78
N ALA A 251 -11.36 -6.51 4.90
CA ALA A 251 -11.03 -5.18 4.40
C ALA A 251 -10.91 -5.13 2.86
N GLY A 252 -11.39 -4.04 2.27
CA GLY A 252 -11.12 -3.70 0.86
C GLY A 252 -9.79 -2.99 0.65
N LEU A 253 -9.20 -2.46 1.73
CA LEU A 253 -7.85 -1.88 1.79
C LEU A 253 -7.39 -1.81 3.25
N LEU A 254 -6.17 -2.24 3.54
CA LEU A 254 -5.52 -2.01 4.83
C LEU A 254 -4.50 -0.87 4.70
N VAL A 255 -4.63 0.18 5.50
CA VAL A 255 -3.76 1.34 5.56
C VAL A 255 -2.90 1.30 6.82
N VAL A 256 -1.60 1.47 6.67
CA VAL A 256 -0.64 1.59 7.78
C VAL A 256 0.37 2.70 7.52
N GLY A 257 0.77 3.40 8.58
CA GLY A 257 1.87 4.36 8.52
C GLY A 257 3.24 3.68 8.50
N ALA A 258 4.18 4.24 7.74
CA ALA A 258 5.60 3.90 7.79
C ALA A 258 6.41 5.13 8.19
N ARG A 259 6.83 5.16 9.46
CA ARG A 259 7.69 6.20 10.04
C ARG A 259 9.13 5.76 10.16
N ARG A 260 10.02 6.24 9.29
CA ARG A 260 11.45 5.96 9.47
C ARG A 260 11.96 6.51 10.82
N PRO A 261 12.70 5.71 11.61
CA PRO A 261 13.40 6.22 12.78
C PRO A 261 14.42 7.27 12.36
N PRO A 262 14.64 8.33 13.16
CA PRO A 262 15.73 9.27 12.92
C PRO A 262 17.08 8.52 12.83
N GLY A 263 17.91 8.87 11.85
CA GLY A 263 19.26 8.31 11.71
C GLY A 263 19.36 6.90 11.11
N HIS A 264 18.25 6.28 10.68
CA HIS A 264 18.32 4.98 10.03
C HIS A 264 18.69 5.09 8.55
N THR A 265 19.80 4.45 8.15
CA THR A 265 20.22 4.30 6.75
C THR A 265 19.80 2.91 6.24
N GLY A 266 18.85 2.86 5.31
CA GLY A 266 18.38 1.61 4.70
C GLY A 266 16.85 1.50 4.58
N PRO A 267 16.34 0.45 3.92
CA PRO A 267 14.90 0.21 3.81
C PRO A 267 14.32 -0.15 5.17
N TRP A 268 13.45 0.71 5.69
CA TRP A 268 12.70 0.48 6.91
C TRP A 268 11.20 0.57 6.64
N SER A 269 10.48 -0.51 6.87
CA SER A 269 9.01 -0.53 6.83
C SER A 269 8.40 -0.68 8.23
N GLY A 270 9.21 -0.90 9.27
CA GLY A 270 8.71 -1.24 10.61
C GLY A 270 8.10 -2.65 10.67
N ARG A 271 8.12 -3.29 11.84
CA ARG A 271 7.71 -4.72 11.96
C ARG A 271 6.26 -4.97 11.55
N ILE A 272 5.37 -4.00 11.82
CA ILE A 272 3.96 -4.09 11.47
C ILE A 272 3.76 -3.95 9.97
N ALA A 273 4.24 -2.86 9.35
CA ALA A 273 4.07 -2.68 7.90
C ALA A 273 4.72 -3.85 7.14
N HIS A 274 5.91 -4.31 7.53
CA HIS A 274 6.51 -5.53 6.99
C HIS A 274 5.58 -6.73 7.09
N THR A 275 5.00 -7.03 8.26
CA THR A 275 4.16 -8.22 8.42
C THR A 275 2.88 -8.15 7.57
N VAL A 276 2.18 -7.01 7.59
CA VAL A 276 0.95 -6.84 6.81
C VAL A 276 1.24 -6.82 5.31
N LEU A 277 2.38 -6.26 4.91
CA LEU A 277 2.91 -6.32 3.55
C LEU A 277 3.32 -7.71 3.09
N HIS A 278 3.36 -8.73 3.94
CA HIS A 278 3.66 -10.09 3.50
C HIS A 278 2.44 -11.00 3.62
N ARG A 279 1.54 -10.75 4.59
CA ARG A 279 0.55 -11.74 5.01
C ARG A 279 -0.91 -11.29 4.94
N SER A 280 -1.20 -10.04 4.59
CA SER A 280 -2.58 -9.55 4.54
C SER A 280 -3.38 -10.23 3.43
N ALA A 281 -4.68 -10.42 3.68
CA ALA A 281 -5.63 -10.98 2.72
C ALA A 281 -6.13 -9.97 1.68
N CYS A 282 -5.90 -8.67 1.91
CA CYS A 282 -6.32 -7.57 1.04
C CYS A 282 -5.16 -6.63 0.66
N PRO A 283 -5.32 -5.75 -0.35
CA PRO A 283 -4.32 -4.75 -0.69
C PRO A 283 -3.89 -3.91 0.52
N VAL A 284 -2.61 -3.54 0.57
CA VAL A 284 -2.04 -2.77 1.68
C VAL A 284 -1.49 -1.45 1.17
N ALA A 285 -1.98 -0.35 1.73
CA ALA A 285 -1.40 0.98 1.56
C ALA A 285 -0.41 1.28 2.69
N VAL A 286 0.84 1.53 2.34
CA VAL A 286 1.86 2.01 3.25
C VAL A 286 2.05 3.50 3.02
N VAL A 287 1.77 4.30 4.04
CA VAL A 287 1.78 5.76 3.96
C VAL A 287 3.02 6.30 4.66
N PRO A 288 3.92 7.01 3.96
CA PRO A 288 5.10 7.58 4.59
C PRO A 288 4.68 8.65 5.62
N GLU A 289 5.19 8.53 6.84
CA GLU A 289 4.98 9.52 7.89
C GLU A 289 6.22 10.39 8.06
N ARG A 290 6.04 11.72 8.09
CA ARG A 290 7.11 12.65 8.45
C ARG A 290 7.48 12.44 9.92
N ALA A 291 8.79 12.47 10.19
CA ALA A 291 9.34 12.31 11.53
C ALA A 291 8.92 13.48 12.44
#